data_AF-A0A2J6PV24-F1
#
_entry.id   AF-A0A2J6PV24-F1
#
_cell.length_a   1.000
_cell.length_b   1.000
_cell.length_c   1.000
_cell.angle_alpha   90.00
_cell.angle_beta   90.00
_cell.angle_gamma   90.00
#
_symmetry.space_group_name_H-M   'P 1'
#
loop_
_entity.id
_entity.type
_entity.pdbx_description
1 polymer ?
#
loop_
_entity_poly.entity_id
_entity_poly.type
_entity_poly.pdbx_seq_one_letter_code
_entity_poly.pdbx_strand_id
1 'polypeptide(L)'
;MNSQCAFCGKTETKLLKCGRCTSRSYCGPQCQKEDWPTHKAECKHQNYILRVDLLPRFIINPRITRTLSCPATATFAEFHEALLVAFGWANTHIYDFDVFDHSDTRGRENRLAGGEPIFKITNMRTVEDFGFGPPNRDSSKVRLFKILDDPKTKGKTIHYNYDFGDGWEHVISCIGRADTTAHFVCLEGEGHGCAEDVGGYTGWKELLEAYDAQNPTKAQKEKMSWFEEYASNKDPGGLRGELKWKWDKDRINRVLVELNVSSGATTTSPTPSHSVLLISLDKQPFFDDMYSQVMAKLRSKADVTEVTHIASAMQHLSVVHQYAAVVVTDPEVMDKGFIAVQEKLVHYARAGGTVIFGFHCSSFVRPNDLARFFKETWSVNWESGDYTRSMFSLNHRANSVFMSRRGPNLPQQYSMKALHLSGTRAEDRIYISSPGSTQSPAVFAKYGDGNLGWIGDVNTEHGTTELLLTMCGV
;
A
#
# COMPACT_ATOMS: atom_id res chain seq x y z
N MET A 1 -29.87 -21.36 25.33
CA MET A 1 -29.65 -22.66 24.66
C MET A 1 -28.61 -23.43 25.45
N ASN A 2 -28.94 -24.62 25.95
CA ASN A 2 -27.97 -25.46 26.66
C ASN A 2 -26.92 -25.95 25.65
N SER A 3 -25.68 -25.48 25.78
CA SER A 3 -24.56 -25.96 24.98
C SER A 3 -24.31 -27.45 25.28
N GLN A 4 -24.16 -28.25 24.23
CA GLN A 4 -23.92 -29.71 24.29
C GLN A 4 -22.53 -30.05 23.74
N CYS A 5 -21.97 -31.16 24.21
CA CYS A 5 -20.76 -31.73 23.63
C CYS A 5 -21.01 -32.13 22.16
N ALA A 6 -20.19 -31.61 21.25
CA ALA A 6 -20.35 -31.82 19.80
C ALA A 6 -20.13 -33.28 19.35
N PHE A 7 -19.49 -34.10 20.19
CA PHE A 7 -19.27 -35.52 19.91
C PHE A 7 -20.30 -36.42 20.58
N CYS A 8 -20.41 -36.37 21.91
CA CYS A 8 -21.23 -37.31 22.69
C CYS A 8 -22.62 -36.78 23.07
N GLY A 9 -22.96 -35.54 22.71
CA GLY A 9 -24.26 -34.92 22.98
C GLY A 9 -24.53 -34.55 24.44
N LYS A 10 -23.62 -34.83 25.37
CA LYS A 10 -23.80 -34.53 26.79
C LYS A 10 -23.99 -33.03 27.02
N THR A 11 -25.06 -32.68 27.74
CA THR A 11 -25.23 -31.36 28.37
C THR A 11 -24.46 -31.34 29.67
N GLU A 12 -23.31 -30.70 29.69
CA GLU A 12 -22.53 -30.43 30.91
C GLU A 12 -22.50 -28.94 31.20
N THR A 13 -22.31 -28.57 32.47
CA THR A 13 -22.27 -27.17 32.91
C THR A 13 -21.01 -26.43 32.48
N LYS A 14 -19.92 -27.13 32.14
CA LYS A 14 -18.63 -26.51 31.78
C LYS A 14 -17.94 -27.23 30.63
N LEU A 15 -18.42 -27.00 29.41
CA LEU A 15 -17.78 -27.52 28.19
C LEU A 15 -16.54 -26.72 27.80
N LEU A 16 -15.53 -27.40 27.27
CA LEU A 16 -14.35 -26.82 26.64
C LEU A 16 -14.65 -26.46 25.19
N LYS A 17 -14.37 -25.22 24.78
CA LYS A 17 -14.48 -24.84 23.38
C LYS A 17 -13.24 -25.27 22.59
N CYS A 18 -13.42 -25.58 21.30
CA CYS A 18 -12.29 -25.78 20.38
C CYS A 18 -11.38 -24.56 20.41
N GLY A 19 -10.09 -24.75 20.74
CA GLY A 19 -9.12 -23.64 20.85
C GLY A 19 -8.86 -22.90 19.54
N ARG A 20 -9.26 -23.47 18.40
CA ARG A 20 -9.08 -22.88 17.06
C ARG A 20 -10.30 -22.06 16.62
N CYS A 21 -11.47 -22.69 16.53
CA CYS A 21 -12.68 -22.06 15.96
C CYS A 21 -13.70 -21.59 17.00
N THR A 22 -13.60 -22.07 18.24
CA THR A 22 -14.55 -21.89 19.35
C THR A 22 -16.03 -22.29 19.07
N SER A 23 -16.38 -22.69 17.85
CA SER A 23 -17.74 -23.05 17.42
C SER A 23 -18.20 -24.41 17.94
N ARG A 24 -17.26 -25.32 18.23
CA ARG A 24 -17.56 -26.62 18.86
C ARG A 24 -17.16 -26.64 20.32
N SER A 25 -17.97 -27.31 21.12
CA SER A 25 -17.78 -27.48 22.57
C SER A 25 -17.68 -28.97 22.91
N TYR A 26 -16.85 -29.33 23.88
CA TYR A 26 -16.55 -30.72 24.23
C TYR A 26 -16.55 -30.88 25.75
N CYS A 27 -17.04 -32.02 26.26
CA CYS A 27 -16.93 -32.34 27.69
C CYS A 27 -15.48 -32.63 28.12
N GLY A 28 -14.57 -32.88 27.17
CA GLY A 28 -13.16 -33.07 27.45
C GLY A 28 -12.32 -33.30 26.20
N PRO A 29 -10.98 -33.36 26.35
CA PRO A 29 -10.04 -33.53 25.24
C PRO A 29 -10.26 -34.81 24.41
N GLN A 30 -10.76 -35.88 25.02
CA GLN A 30 -11.05 -37.13 24.31
C GLN A 30 -12.15 -36.92 23.26
N CYS A 31 -13.29 -36.33 23.64
CA CYS A 31 -14.38 -36.05 22.71
C CYS A 31 -13.95 -35.11 21.57
N GLN A 32 -13.06 -34.16 21.85
CA GLN A 32 -12.47 -33.33 20.80
C GLN A 32 -11.61 -34.16 19.84
N LYS A 33 -10.81 -35.09 20.35
CA LYS A 33 -9.95 -35.96 19.53
C LYS A 33 -10.78 -36.88 18.62
N GLU A 34 -11.88 -37.41 19.14
CA GLU A 34 -12.80 -38.27 18.38
C GLU A 34 -13.59 -37.50 17.31
N ASP A 35 -14.01 -36.26 17.59
CA ASP A 35 -14.67 -35.40 16.58
C ASP A 35 -13.67 -34.75 15.60
N TRP A 36 -12.37 -34.75 15.90
CA TRP A 36 -11.38 -34.06 15.07
C TRP A 36 -11.34 -34.52 13.60
N PRO A 37 -11.43 -35.81 13.25
CA PRO A 37 -11.43 -36.26 11.87
C PRO A 37 -12.51 -35.60 11.00
N THR A 38 -13.70 -35.35 11.58
CA THR A 38 -14.84 -34.69 10.93
C THR A 38 -14.75 -33.16 11.06
N HIS A 39 -14.42 -32.66 12.24
CA HIS A 39 -14.37 -31.23 12.52
C HIS A 39 -13.24 -30.49 11.80
N LYS A 40 -12.07 -31.13 11.61
CA LYS A 40 -10.86 -30.46 11.09
C LYS A 40 -11.06 -29.78 9.74
N ALA A 41 -11.94 -30.30 8.89
CA ALA A 41 -12.23 -29.77 7.57
C ALA A 41 -12.95 -28.42 7.63
N GLU A 42 -13.76 -28.20 8.66
CA GLU A 42 -14.57 -26.99 8.86
C GLU A 42 -13.95 -26.04 9.92
N CYS A 43 -12.94 -26.52 10.66
CA CYS A 43 -12.33 -25.79 11.76
C CYS A 43 -11.36 -24.69 11.27
N LYS A 44 -11.83 -23.43 11.28
CA LYS A 44 -11.01 -22.25 10.95
C LYS A 44 -10.58 -21.50 12.21
N HIS A 45 -9.40 -20.88 12.20
CA HIS A 45 -9.01 -20.00 13.31
C HIS A 45 -9.84 -18.73 13.25
N GLN A 46 -10.61 -18.44 14.30
CA GLN A 46 -11.33 -17.17 14.40
C GLN A 46 -10.37 -15.99 14.38
N ASN A 47 -10.80 -14.88 13.81
CA ASN A 47 -10.04 -13.65 13.83
C ASN A 47 -9.85 -13.15 15.26
N TYR A 48 -8.79 -12.38 15.49
CA TYR A 48 -8.62 -11.61 16.71
C TYR A 48 -9.23 -10.22 16.54
N ILE A 49 -9.91 -9.72 17.57
CA ILE A 49 -10.28 -8.30 17.63
C ILE A 49 -9.14 -7.61 18.40
N LEU A 50 -8.31 -6.87 17.68
CA LEU A 50 -7.16 -6.16 18.21
C LEU A 50 -7.47 -4.67 18.27
N ARG A 51 -7.45 -4.11 19.48
CA ARG A 51 -7.50 -2.67 19.70
C ARG A 51 -6.07 -2.13 19.69
N VAL A 52 -5.84 -1.10 18.90
CA VAL A 52 -4.55 -0.45 18.69
C VAL A 52 -4.68 1.01 19.12
N ASP A 53 -3.92 1.41 20.12
CA ASP A 53 -3.87 2.79 20.61
C ASP A 53 -2.47 3.37 20.33
N LEU A 54 -2.41 4.51 19.61
CA LEU A 54 -1.15 5.20 19.29
C LEU A 54 -0.73 6.11 20.46
N LEU A 55 0.47 5.88 21.00
CA LEU A 55 1.06 6.62 22.12
C LEU A 55 0.05 7.00 23.22
N PRO A 56 -0.71 6.05 23.80
CA PRO A 56 -1.86 6.36 24.68
C PRO A 56 -1.51 7.07 25.99
N ARG A 57 -0.21 7.16 26.34
CA ARG A 57 0.33 8.01 27.41
C ARG A 57 0.36 9.49 27.05
N PHE A 58 0.58 9.82 25.78
CA PHE A 58 0.87 11.16 25.31
C PHE A 58 -0.26 11.74 24.47
N ILE A 59 -0.88 10.93 23.62
CA ILE A 59 -1.95 11.35 22.71
C ILE A 59 -3.31 10.99 23.33
N ILE A 60 -3.92 11.97 23.98
CA ILE A 60 -5.16 11.79 24.76
C ILE A 60 -6.38 12.56 24.21
N ASN A 61 -6.17 13.57 23.36
CA ASN A 61 -7.24 14.34 22.74
C ASN A 61 -6.77 15.01 21.43
N PRO A 62 -7.24 14.57 20.26
CA PRO A 62 -7.99 13.33 20.05
C PRO A 62 -7.20 12.10 20.53
N ARG A 63 -7.88 11.03 20.94
CA ARG A 63 -7.20 9.72 20.95
C ARG A 63 -7.06 9.26 19.51
N ILE A 64 -5.94 8.63 19.18
CA ILE A 64 -5.73 8.03 17.87
C ILE A 64 -5.76 6.51 18.05
N THR A 65 -6.85 5.89 17.63
CA THR A 65 -7.10 4.46 17.85
C THR A 65 -7.69 3.77 16.65
N ARG A 66 -7.42 2.47 16.50
CA ARG A 66 -8.06 1.60 15.50
C ARG A 66 -8.37 0.25 16.14
N THR A 67 -9.56 -0.28 15.90
CA THR A 67 -9.92 -1.66 16.26
C THR A 67 -10.02 -2.48 14.98
N LEU A 68 -9.20 -3.53 14.88
CA LEU A 68 -9.09 -4.38 13.71
C LEU A 68 -9.57 -5.81 14.00
N SER A 69 -10.30 -6.40 13.06
CA SER A 69 -10.49 -7.85 12.96
C SER A 69 -9.33 -8.42 12.14
N CYS A 70 -8.47 -9.19 12.79
CA CYS A 70 -7.22 -9.68 12.23
C CYS A 70 -7.28 -11.20 11.98
N PRO A 71 -7.03 -11.67 10.75
CA PRO A 71 -6.92 -13.10 10.46
C PRO A 71 -5.88 -13.76 11.36
N ALA A 72 -6.27 -14.76 12.13
CA ALA A 72 -5.37 -15.39 13.10
C ALA A 72 -4.13 -16.02 12.43
N THR A 73 -4.24 -16.42 11.17
CA THR A 73 -3.15 -16.98 10.37
C THR A 73 -2.25 -15.92 9.75
N ALA A 74 -2.60 -14.63 9.76
CA ALA A 74 -1.74 -13.59 9.22
C ALA A 74 -0.39 -13.54 9.95
N THR A 75 0.65 -13.15 9.24
CA THR A 75 1.99 -12.90 9.74
C THR A 75 2.08 -11.52 10.39
N PHE A 76 3.12 -11.29 11.19
CA PHE A 76 3.38 -9.96 11.75
C PHE A 76 3.82 -8.95 10.67
N ALA A 77 4.39 -9.41 9.56
CA ALA A 77 4.65 -8.54 8.39
C ALA A 77 3.34 -8.08 7.72
N GLU A 78 2.39 -9.00 7.50
CA GLU A 78 1.05 -8.62 6.98
C GLU A 78 0.30 -7.72 7.98
N PHE A 79 0.49 -7.94 9.29
CA PHE A 79 -0.10 -7.07 10.31
C PHE A 79 0.53 -5.66 10.33
N HIS A 80 1.85 -5.55 10.13
CA HIS A 80 2.54 -4.27 9.93
C HIS A 80 1.94 -3.47 8.77
N GLU A 81 1.74 -4.11 7.61
CA GLU A 81 1.10 -3.47 6.45
C GLU A 81 -0.32 -2.99 6.76
N ALA A 82 -1.10 -3.80 7.48
CA ALA A 82 -2.45 -3.41 7.91
C ALA A 82 -2.44 -2.23 8.89
N LEU A 83 -1.45 -2.14 9.78
CA LEU A 83 -1.28 -1.02 10.71
C LEU A 83 -0.92 0.27 9.98
N LEU A 84 -0.01 0.21 9.01
CA LEU A 84 0.32 1.36 8.16
C LEU A 84 -0.92 1.92 7.46
N VAL A 85 -1.75 1.05 6.88
CA VAL A 85 -3.01 1.48 6.24
C VAL A 85 -3.99 2.06 7.26
N ALA A 86 -4.14 1.40 8.42
CA ALA A 86 -5.09 1.85 9.44
C ALA A 86 -4.73 3.22 10.03
N PHE A 87 -3.44 3.57 10.10
CA PHE A 87 -2.95 4.84 10.62
C PHE A 87 -2.54 5.84 9.53
N GLY A 88 -2.61 5.45 8.25
CA GLY A 88 -2.35 6.31 7.10
C GLY A 88 -0.86 6.62 6.90
N TRP A 89 0.01 5.62 6.97
CA TRP A 89 1.47 5.75 6.86
C TRP A 89 2.06 5.10 5.61
N ALA A 90 3.28 5.52 5.29
CA ALA A 90 3.89 5.36 3.98
C ALA A 90 4.82 4.14 3.84
N ASN A 91 5.07 3.41 4.93
CA ASN A 91 6.02 2.29 4.98
C ASN A 91 7.47 2.70 4.62
N THR A 92 7.88 3.89 5.05
CA THR A 92 9.19 4.49 4.76
C THR A 92 10.23 4.20 5.85
N HIS A 93 9.81 3.64 6.98
CA HIS A 93 10.68 3.40 8.14
C HIS A 93 10.67 1.93 8.60
N ILE A 94 11.68 1.61 9.40
CA ILE A 94 11.80 0.31 10.09
C ILE A 94 10.81 0.19 11.24
N TYR A 95 10.48 -1.06 11.58
CA TYR A 95 9.52 -1.40 12.63
C TYR A 95 9.94 -2.63 13.43
N ASP A 96 9.38 -2.76 14.63
CA ASP A 96 9.39 -4.01 15.39
C ASP A 96 8.12 -4.19 16.24
N PHE A 97 7.95 -5.41 16.74
CA PHE A 97 6.94 -5.77 17.72
C PHE A 97 7.61 -6.41 18.94
N ASP A 98 7.26 -5.90 20.11
CA ASP A 98 7.66 -6.44 21.40
C ASP A 98 6.41 -6.94 22.16
N VAL A 99 6.53 -8.05 22.89
CA VAL A 99 5.44 -8.58 23.72
C VAL A 99 5.84 -8.50 25.19
N PHE A 100 5.02 -7.85 26.02
CA PHE A 100 5.32 -7.61 27.43
C PHE A 100 4.33 -8.25 28.39
N ASP A 101 4.80 -8.57 29.60
CA ASP A 101 3.98 -9.10 30.69
C ASP A 101 2.94 -8.08 31.22
N HIS A 102 3.00 -6.84 30.76
CA HIS A 102 2.27 -5.70 31.30
C HIS A 102 0.89 -5.53 30.65
N SER A 103 -0.15 -6.07 31.29
CA SER A 103 -1.54 -5.82 30.89
C SER A 103 -2.03 -4.38 31.15
N ASP A 104 -1.25 -3.55 31.85
CA ASP A 104 -1.70 -2.26 32.39
C ASP A 104 -0.85 -1.06 31.91
N THR A 105 0.17 -1.27 31.07
CA THR A 105 0.95 -0.17 30.52
C THR A 105 0.20 0.46 29.35
N ARG A 106 -0.30 1.69 29.55
CA ARG A 106 -0.76 2.58 28.47
C ARG A 106 0.42 3.11 27.63
N GLY A 107 1.30 2.24 27.17
CA GLY A 107 2.53 2.59 26.45
C GLY A 107 3.75 2.67 27.35
N ARG A 108 4.90 3.02 26.77
CA ARG A 108 6.18 3.29 27.44
C ARG A 108 6.49 4.79 27.40
N GLU A 109 7.42 5.25 28.23
CA GLU A 109 7.87 6.66 28.20
C GLU A 109 8.72 6.95 26.96
N ASN A 110 9.52 5.97 26.57
CA ASN A 110 10.23 5.91 25.30
C ASN A 110 10.50 4.43 24.99
N ARG A 111 11.05 4.17 23.81
CA ARG A 111 11.31 2.79 23.35
C ARG A 111 12.29 2.00 24.24
N LEU A 112 13.20 2.68 24.92
CA LEU A 112 14.19 2.09 25.84
C LEU A 112 13.64 1.95 27.27
N ALA A 113 12.49 2.57 27.57
CA ALA A 113 11.91 2.56 28.90
C ALA A 113 11.06 1.29 29.11
N GLY A 114 11.54 0.35 29.90
CA GLY A 114 10.80 -0.86 30.26
C GLY A 114 11.71 -2.02 30.65
N GLY A 115 11.10 -3.13 31.07
CA GLY A 115 11.81 -4.41 31.20
C GLY A 115 12.04 -5.08 29.84
N GLU A 116 12.79 -6.17 29.82
CA GLU A 116 13.02 -6.97 28.61
C GLU A 116 11.70 -7.58 28.07
N PRO A 117 11.48 -7.56 26.75
CA PRO A 117 10.30 -8.18 26.16
C PRO A 117 10.34 -9.71 26.30
N ILE A 118 9.17 -10.33 26.47
CA ILE A 118 9.01 -11.80 26.46
C ILE A 118 9.33 -12.34 25.06
N PHE A 119 8.91 -11.59 24.03
CA PHE A 119 9.18 -11.89 22.63
C PHE A 119 9.45 -10.63 21.85
N LYS A 120 10.40 -10.73 20.92
CA LYS A 120 10.73 -9.69 19.95
C LYS A 120 10.57 -10.22 18.53
N ILE A 121 9.89 -9.46 17.69
CA ILE A 121 9.58 -9.81 16.30
C ILE A 121 9.95 -8.59 15.45
N THR A 122 10.81 -8.78 14.45
CA THR A 122 11.35 -7.69 13.63
C THR A 122 11.38 -8.07 12.15
N ASN A 123 11.62 -7.10 11.28
CA ASN A 123 11.99 -7.38 9.90
C ASN A 123 13.50 -7.68 9.83
N MET A 124 13.83 -8.97 9.76
CA MET A 124 15.23 -9.45 9.71
C MET A 124 15.96 -9.06 8.42
N ARG A 125 15.29 -8.45 7.43
CA ARG A 125 15.93 -7.90 6.22
C ARG A 125 16.48 -6.50 6.43
N THR A 126 15.97 -5.76 7.41
CA THR A 126 16.26 -4.34 7.60
C THR A 126 16.99 -4.03 8.90
N VAL A 127 17.06 -5.00 9.82
CA VAL A 127 17.72 -4.83 11.12
C VAL A 127 18.76 -5.93 11.28
N GLU A 128 20.03 -5.54 11.39
CA GLU A 128 21.10 -6.46 11.78
C GLU A 128 20.88 -6.92 13.23
N ASP A 129 21.05 -8.22 13.47
CA ASP A 129 20.91 -8.78 14.81
C ASP A 129 22.17 -8.48 15.63
N PHE A 130 22.13 -7.40 16.40
CA PHE A 130 23.24 -7.01 17.28
C PHE A 130 23.40 -7.90 18.53
N GLY A 131 22.56 -8.93 18.71
CA GLY A 131 22.75 -9.97 19.74
C GLY A 131 22.44 -9.56 21.18
N PHE A 132 21.76 -8.43 21.41
CA PHE A 132 21.26 -8.02 22.73
C PHE A 132 19.76 -8.34 22.87
N GLY A 133 19.38 -9.09 23.91
CA GLY A 133 17.99 -9.44 24.22
C GLY A 133 17.54 -10.84 23.71
N PRO A 134 16.23 -11.16 23.75
CA PRO A 134 15.70 -12.41 23.22
C PRO A 134 15.93 -12.51 21.69
N PRO A 135 16.10 -13.73 21.14
CA PRO A 135 16.41 -13.90 19.72
C PRO A 135 15.32 -13.30 18.84
N ASN A 136 15.74 -12.46 17.90
CA ASN A 136 14.86 -11.80 16.95
C ASN A 136 14.14 -12.83 16.09
N ARG A 137 12.80 -12.74 16.02
CA ARG A 137 11.99 -13.55 15.11
C ARG A 137 11.60 -12.77 13.88
N ASP A 138 11.70 -13.41 12.72
CA ASP A 138 11.32 -12.82 11.44
C ASP A 138 9.80 -12.63 11.33
N SER A 139 9.37 -11.38 11.24
CA SER A 139 7.96 -10.97 11.16
C SER A 139 7.22 -11.60 9.97
N SER A 140 7.92 -11.95 8.89
CA SER A 140 7.35 -12.64 7.71
C SER A 140 7.02 -14.11 7.97
N LYS A 141 7.50 -14.68 9.08
CA LYS A 141 7.35 -16.12 9.43
C LYS A 141 6.49 -16.34 10.67
N VAL A 142 6.43 -15.37 11.58
CA VAL A 142 5.62 -15.47 12.81
C VAL A 142 4.18 -15.10 12.50
N ARG A 143 3.24 -16.01 12.80
CA ARG A 143 1.79 -15.79 12.64
C ARG A 143 1.15 -15.29 13.94
N LEU A 144 0.10 -14.49 13.86
CA LEU A 144 -0.59 -13.89 15.01
C LEU A 144 -1.02 -14.95 16.04
N PHE A 145 -1.60 -16.08 15.61
CA PHE A 145 -2.02 -17.13 16.55
C PHE A 145 -0.87 -17.75 17.36
N LYS A 146 0.36 -17.71 16.85
CA LYS A 146 1.54 -18.22 17.59
C LYS A 146 1.94 -17.33 18.76
N ILE A 147 1.44 -16.10 18.82
CA ILE A 147 1.67 -15.18 19.93
C ILE A 147 0.39 -15.04 20.75
N LEU A 148 -0.75 -14.81 20.11
CA LEU A 148 -2.00 -14.50 20.81
C LEU A 148 -2.65 -15.71 21.48
N ASP A 149 -2.36 -16.95 21.03
CA ASP A 149 -2.82 -18.18 21.68
C ASP A 149 -1.73 -18.91 22.49
N ASP A 150 -0.47 -18.46 22.44
CA ASP A 150 0.60 -19.09 23.21
C ASP A 150 0.39 -18.84 24.72
N PRO A 151 0.43 -19.87 25.57
CA PRO A 151 0.19 -19.73 27.01
C PRO A 151 1.06 -18.67 27.71
N LYS A 152 2.27 -18.39 27.20
CA LYS A 152 3.18 -17.38 27.77
C LYS A 152 2.81 -15.95 27.43
N THR A 153 2.17 -15.73 26.27
CA THR A 153 1.86 -14.40 25.72
C THR A 153 0.37 -14.13 25.58
N LYS A 154 -0.49 -15.11 25.80
CA LYS A 154 -1.93 -14.93 25.76
C LYS A 154 -2.38 -13.93 26.84
N GLY A 155 -3.15 -12.93 26.42
CA GLY A 155 -3.61 -11.84 27.28
C GLY A 155 -2.55 -10.81 27.63
N LYS A 156 -1.36 -10.90 27.01
CA LYS A 156 -0.29 -9.91 27.13
C LYS A 156 -0.45 -8.82 26.08
N THR A 157 0.26 -7.72 26.28
CA THR A 157 0.20 -6.54 25.41
C THR A 157 1.32 -6.61 24.38
N ILE A 158 0.99 -6.29 23.13
CA ILE A 158 1.95 -6.17 22.04
C ILE A 158 2.23 -4.68 21.84
N HIS A 159 3.49 -4.30 21.79
CA HIS A 159 3.93 -2.94 21.46
C HIS A 159 4.51 -2.97 20.05
N TYR A 160 3.89 -2.25 19.13
CA TYR A 160 4.37 -2.07 17.77
C TYR A 160 5.02 -0.71 17.65
N ASN A 161 6.31 -0.65 17.35
CA ASN A 161 7.01 0.61 17.15
C ASN A 161 7.31 0.79 15.66
N TYR A 162 6.82 1.89 15.09
CA TYR A 162 7.13 2.33 13.73
C TYR A 162 7.96 3.59 13.77
N ASP A 163 8.91 3.70 12.85
CA ASP A 163 9.92 4.75 12.81
C ASP A 163 10.75 4.82 14.10
N PHE A 164 12.00 4.36 14.01
CA PHE A 164 12.88 4.35 15.17
C PHE A 164 13.42 5.75 15.50
N GLY A 165 13.31 6.72 14.56
CA GLY A 165 13.61 8.11 14.78
C GLY A 165 12.49 8.80 15.58
N ASP A 166 11.27 8.80 15.04
CA ASP A 166 10.14 9.47 15.67
C ASP A 166 9.49 8.69 16.83
N GLY A 167 9.66 7.37 16.87
CA GLY A 167 9.26 6.52 17.99
C GLY A 167 7.75 6.32 18.11
N TRP A 168 7.06 6.05 17.01
CA TRP A 168 5.61 5.84 17.01
C TRP A 168 5.23 4.48 17.60
N GLU A 169 5.10 4.44 18.93
CA GLU A 169 4.65 3.24 19.66
C GLU A 169 3.12 3.11 19.64
N HIS A 170 2.65 1.92 19.27
CA HIS A 170 1.26 1.50 19.38
C HIS A 170 1.15 0.39 20.41
N VAL A 171 0.14 0.51 21.25
CA VAL A 171 -0.18 -0.46 22.28
C VAL A 171 -1.36 -1.28 21.80
N ILE A 172 -1.14 -2.58 21.66
CA ILE A 172 -2.08 -3.49 21.01
C ILE A 172 -2.57 -4.52 22.02
N SER A 173 -3.88 -4.54 22.22
CA SER A 173 -4.58 -5.47 23.11
C SER A 173 -5.56 -6.34 22.34
N CYS A 174 -5.58 -7.64 22.63
CA CYS A 174 -6.61 -8.53 22.10
C CYS A 174 -7.87 -8.46 22.99
N ILE A 175 -8.92 -7.83 22.49
CA ILE A 175 -10.17 -7.60 23.23
C ILE A 175 -11.27 -8.62 22.90
N GLY A 176 -11.05 -9.50 21.92
CA GLY A 176 -12.03 -10.51 21.57
C GLY A 176 -11.66 -11.37 20.36
N ARG A 177 -12.65 -12.12 19.89
CA ARG A 177 -12.59 -12.93 18.67
C ARG A 177 -13.73 -12.52 17.74
N ALA A 178 -13.51 -12.66 16.44
CA ALA A 178 -14.52 -12.43 15.41
C ALA A 178 -14.58 -13.59 14.42
N ASP A 179 -15.62 -13.61 13.60
CA ASP A 179 -15.72 -14.56 12.50
C ASP A 179 -14.56 -14.39 11.51
N THR A 180 -14.26 -15.49 10.81
CA THR A 180 -13.10 -15.53 9.92
C THR A 180 -13.34 -14.70 8.67
N THR A 181 -12.41 -13.81 8.36
CA THR A 181 -12.36 -13.06 7.11
C THR A 181 -11.10 -13.44 6.34
N ALA A 182 -11.09 -13.17 5.03
CA ALA A 182 -9.89 -13.37 4.22
C ALA A 182 -8.81 -12.32 4.51
N HIS A 183 -9.23 -11.09 4.84
CA HIS A 183 -8.38 -9.90 5.02
C HIS A 183 -8.60 -9.24 6.37
N PHE A 184 -7.73 -8.30 6.74
CA PHE A 184 -7.92 -7.43 7.89
C PHE A 184 -9.10 -6.49 7.68
N VAL A 185 -9.90 -6.25 8.73
CA VAL A 185 -11.05 -5.33 8.67
C VAL A 185 -10.97 -4.31 9.80
N CYS A 186 -11.01 -3.02 9.48
CA CYS A 186 -11.18 -1.96 10.45
C CYS A 186 -12.65 -1.88 10.89
N LEU A 187 -12.90 -2.09 12.17
CA LEU A 187 -14.24 -2.12 12.76
C LEU A 187 -14.68 -0.74 13.24
N GLU A 188 -13.77 -0.04 13.92
CA GLU A 188 -13.97 1.27 14.55
C GLU A 188 -12.61 1.95 14.84
N GLY A 189 -12.65 3.20 15.28
CA GLY A 189 -11.47 4.01 15.57
C GLY A 189 -11.82 5.44 15.94
N GLU A 190 -10.79 6.24 16.22
CA GLU A 190 -10.89 7.66 16.55
C GLU A 190 -9.61 8.38 16.09
N GLY A 191 -9.72 9.66 15.73
CA GLY A 191 -8.58 10.54 15.53
C GLY A 191 -7.92 10.42 14.16
N HIS A 192 -7.42 11.57 13.68
CA HIS A 192 -6.58 11.65 12.49
C HIS A 192 -5.25 10.92 12.74
N GLY A 193 -4.69 10.27 11.70
CA GLY A 193 -3.35 9.68 11.80
C GLY A 193 -2.26 10.74 12.00
N CYS A 194 -1.19 10.43 12.75
CA CYS A 194 -0.08 11.37 12.88
C CYS A 194 0.66 11.54 11.55
N ALA A 195 1.15 12.74 11.29
CA ALA A 195 1.95 13.03 10.11
C ALA A 195 3.29 12.25 10.14
N GLU A 196 3.65 11.61 9.02
CA GLU A 196 4.97 11.02 8.80
C GLU A 196 6.07 12.08 8.92
N ASP A 197 7.20 11.75 9.52
CA ASP A 197 8.38 12.61 9.67
C ASP A 197 8.15 13.95 10.40
N VAL A 198 7.09 14.07 11.21
CA VAL A 198 6.77 15.34 11.90
C VAL A 198 7.70 15.62 13.08
N GLY A 199 8.51 14.64 13.51
CA GLY A 199 9.41 14.74 14.65
C GLY A 199 8.82 14.13 15.92
N GLY A 200 8.14 13.00 15.78
CA GLY A 200 7.54 12.22 16.87
C GLY A 200 6.42 12.98 17.59
N TYR A 201 6.16 12.59 18.83
CA TYR A 201 5.09 13.18 19.63
C TYR A 201 5.21 14.70 19.78
N THR A 202 6.40 15.22 20.06
CA THR A 202 6.64 16.66 20.19
C THR A 202 6.30 17.39 18.91
N GLY A 203 6.76 16.86 17.77
CA GLY A 203 6.47 17.39 16.46
C GLY A 203 4.97 17.46 16.16
N TRP A 204 4.25 16.37 16.43
CA TRP A 204 2.80 16.28 16.26
C TRP A 204 2.03 17.26 17.16
N LYS A 205 2.44 17.38 18.44
CA LYS A 205 1.85 18.32 19.37
C LYS A 205 1.97 19.77 18.86
N GLU A 206 3.16 20.16 18.42
CA GLU A 206 3.40 21.49 17.85
C GLU A 206 2.59 21.75 16.58
N LEU A 207 2.38 20.71 15.75
CA LEU A 207 1.53 20.83 14.55
C LEU A 207 0.06 21.07 14.94
N LEU A 208 -0.48 20.35 15.92
CA LEU A 208 -1.83 20.59 16.43
C LEU A 208 -1.96 22.00 17.03
N GLU A 209 -0.96 22.44 17.81
CA GLU A 209 -0.90 23.81 18.35
C GLU A 209 -0.88 24.88 17.25
N ALA A 210 -0.22 24.61 16.11
CA ALA A 210 -0.24 25.49 14.95
C ALA A 210 -1.64 25.63 14.35
N TYR A 211 -2.40 24.53 14.23
CA TYR A 211 -3.76 24.54 13.70
C TYR A 211 -4.80 25.13 14.68
N ASP A 212 -4.58 24.96 15.99
CA ASP A 212 -5.41 25.54 17.04
C ASP A 212 -5.13 27.04 17.27
N ALA A 213 -4.00 27.57 16.77
CA ALA A 213 -3.66 28.98 16.89
C ALA A 213 -4.62 29.86 16.07
N GLN A 214 -5.23 30.85 16.74
CA GLN A 214 -6.06 31.85 16.06
C GLN A 214 -5.22 32.73 15.11
N ASN A 215 -3.99 33.05 15.52
CA ASN A 215 -3.03 33.82 14.73
C ASN A 215 -1.68 33.09 14.70
N PRO A 216 -1.51 32.11 13.79
CA PRO A 216 -0.29 31.30 13.74
C PRO A 216 0.92 32.16 13.34
N THR A 217 2.04 31.93 14.02
CA THR A 217 3.35 32.51 13.70
C THR A 217 3.84 32.06 12.33
N LYS A 218 4.89 32.70 11.80
CA LYS A 218 5.50 32.29 10.53
C LYS A 218 5.94 30.82 10.55
N ALA A 219 6.63 30.39 11.61
CA ALA A 219 7.08 29.01 11.77
C ALA A 219 5.90 28.02 11.85
N GLN A 220 4.81 28.38 12.53
CA GLN A 220 3.59 27.55 12.56
C GLN A 220 2.95 27.41 11.18
N LYS A 221 2.89 28.49 10.39
CA LYS A 221 2.38 28.45 9.00
C LYS A 221 3.27 27.60 8.10
N GLU A 222 4.58 27.67 8.26
CA GLU A 222 5.53 26.82 7.53
C GLU A 222 5.32 25.34 7.89
N LYS A 223 5.08 25.01 9.17
CA LYS A 223 4.79 23.65 9.61
C LYS A 223 3.44 23.13 9.08
N MET A 224 2.41 23.98 9.06
CA MET A 224 1.11 23.65 8.46
C MET A 224 1.24 23.37 6.97
N SER A 225 1.89 24.27 6.21
CA SER A 225 2.13 24.10 4.77
C SER A 225 2.97 22.86 4.49
N TRP A 226 3.96 22.57 5.33
CA TRP A 226 4.71 21.32 5.24
C TRP A 226 3.79 20.08 5.30
N PHE A 227 2.86 20.04 6.27
CA PHE A 227 1.92 18.93 6.39
C PHE A 227 0.90 18.88 5.25
N GLU A 228 0.44 20.03 4.75
CA GLU A 228 -0.56 20.11 3.69
C GLU A 228 0.01 19.70 2.32
N GLU A 229 1.31 19.90 2.09
CA GLU A 229 1.92 19.77 0.76
C GLU A 229 3.00 18.69 0.64
N TYR A 230 3.75 18.38 1.71
CA TYR A 230 5.02 17.65 1.59
C TYR A 230 5.12 16.37 2.44
N ALA A 231 4.39 16.26 3.54
CA ALA A 231 4.40 15.04 4.34
C ALA A 231 3.98 13.82 3.50
N SER A 232 4.61 12.67 3.71
CA SER A 232 4.31 11.44 2.94
C SER A 232 2.86 10.98 3.07
N ASN A 233 2.18 11.41 4.14
CA ASN A 233 0.75 11.23 4.37
C ASN A 233 0.00 12.55 4.55
N LYS A 234 0.39 13.58 3.80
CA LYS A 234 -0.24 14.92 3.80
C LYS A 234 -1.76 14.87 3.75
N ASP A 235 -2.39 15.83 4.43
CA ASP A 235 -3.81 16.15 4.25
C ASP A 235 -3.92 17.63 3.83
N PRO A 236 -4.26 17.92 2.56
CA PRO A 236 -4.45 19.30 2.09
C PRO A 236 -5.54 20.08 2.84
N GLY A 237 -6.45 19.39 3.55
CA GLY A 237 -7.43 20.01 4.42
C GLY A 237 -6.87 20.46 5.77
N GLY A 238 -5.69 19.98 6.15
CA GLY A 238 -5.06 20.25 7.44
C GLY A 238 -5.85 19.68 8.63
N LEU A 239 -5.61 20.24 9.83
CA LEU A 239 -6.12 19.68 11.10
C LEU A 239 -7.01 20.67 11.89
N ARG A 240 -7.45 21.76 11.27
CA ARG A 240 -8.20 22.82 11.96
C ARG A 240 -9.57 22.33 12.43
N GLY A 241 -9.92 22.63 13.69
CA GLY A 241 -11.23 22.30 14.25
C GLY A 241 -11.47 20.79 14.25
N GLU A 242 -12.64 20.35 13.78
CA GLU A 242 -13.05 18.93 13.75
C GLU A 242 -12.12 18.05 12.88
N LEU A 243 -11.30 18.64 12.00
CA LEU A 243 -10.42 17.89 11.09
C LEU A 243 -9.37 17.06 11.83
N LYS A 244 -8.90 17.47 13.02
CA LYS A 244 -7.97 16.63 13.82
C LYS A 244 -8.60 15.33 14.33
N TRP A 245 -9.93 15.22 14.33
CA TRP A 245 -10.63 13.97 14.63
C TRP A 245 -11.03 13.18 13.38
N LYS A 246 -10.85 13.75 12.18
CA LYS A 246 -11.31 13.14 10.92
C LYS A 246 -10.48 11.90 10.59
N TRP A 247 -11.18 10.81 10.29
CA TRP A 247 -10.63 9.57 9.75
C TRP A 247 -11.71 8.89 8.91
N ASP A 248 -11.32 7.98 8.01
CA ASP A 248 -12.23 7.34 7.06
C ASP A 248 -12.11 5.81 7.13
N LYS A 249 -13.04 5.18 7.87
CA LYS A 249 -13.11 3.73 8.01
C LYS A 249 -13.31 3.02 6.68
N ASP A 250 -14.13 3.58 5.79
CA ASP A 250 -14.47 2.95 4.53
C ASP A 250 -13.27 3.00 3.58
N ARG A 251 -12.54 4.12 3.55
CA ARG A 251 -11.26 4.23 2.84
C ARG A 251 -10.24 3.23 3.38
N ILE A 252 -10.06 3.15 4.70
CA ILE A 252 -9.15 2.16 5.32
C ILE A 252 -9.53 0.75 4.87
N ASN A 253 -10.80 0.38 4.95
CA ASN A 253 -11.25 -0.96 4.55
C ASN A 253 -11.10 -1.24 3.05
N ARG A 254 -11.30 -0.25 2.17
CA ARG A 254 -11.01 -0.38 0.74
C ARG A 254 -9.55 -0.76 0.51
N VAL A 255 -8.62 -0.04 1.15
CA VAL A 255 -7.17 -0.30 1.01
C VAL A 255 -6.76 -1.62 1.67
N LEU A 256 -7.36 -2.02 2.80
CA LEU A 256 -7.11 -3.32 3.42
C LEU A 256 -7.56 -4.50 2.54
N VAL A 257 -8.62 -4.31 1.74
CA VAL A 257 -9.02 -5.28 0.71
C VAL A 257 -7.98 -5.36 -0.40
N GLU A 258 -7.48 -4.21 -0.88
CA GLU A 258 -6.41 -4.14 -1.90
C GLU A 258 -5.19 -4.97 -1.46
N LEU A 259 -4.67 -4.73 -0.25
CA LEU A 259 -3.51 -5.47 0.30
C LEU A 259 -3.70 -7.00 0.31
N ASN A 260 -4.91 -7.47 0.59
CA ASN A 260 -5.15 -8.91 0.63
C ASN A 260 -5.24 -9.55 -0.76
N VAL A 261 -5.73 -8.82 -1.76
CA VAL A 261 -5.69 -9.29 -3.16
C VAL A 261 -4.23 -9.49 -3.59
N SER A 262 -3.32 -8.63 -3.14
CA SER A 262 -1.88 -8.72 -3.34
C SER A 262 -1.26 -9.98 -2.72
N SER A 263 -1.60 -10.27 -1.46
CA SER A 263 -1.05 -11.42 -0.71
C SER A 263 -1.67 -12.77 -1.09
N GLY A 264 -2.92 -12.76 -1.57
CA GLY A 264 -3.72 -13.93 -1.93
C GLY A 264 -3.41 -14.54 -3.30
N ALA A 265 -2.48 -13.97 -4.06
CA ALA A 265 -2.04 -14.46 -5.37
C ALA A 265 -1.22 -15.78 -5.25
N THR A 266 -1.83 -16.84 -4.73
CA THR A 266 -1.37 -18.23 -4.89
C THR A 266 -2.56 -19.18 -4.98
N THR A 267 -2.97 -19.51 -6.22
CA THR A 267 -3.26 -20.89 -6.71
C THR A 267 -3.74 -20.95 -8.17
N THR A 268 -3.93 -19.82 -8.83
CA THR A 268 -3.81 -19.68 -10.30
C THR A 268 -3.18 -18.33 -10.58
N SER A 269 -1.86 -18.21 -10.39
CA SER A 269 -1.14 -16.98 -10.72
C SER A 269 -1.37 -16.68 -12.19
N PRO A 270 -1.94 -15.53 -12.59
CA PRO A 270 -1.84 -15.11 -13.98
C PRO A 270 -0.36 -15.11 -14.35
N THR A 271 -0.02 -15.70 -15.49
CA THR A 271 1.34 -15.61 -16.04
C THR A 271 1.72 -14.13 -16.09
N PRO A 272 2.89 -13.70 -15.60
CA PRO A 272 3.30 -12.30 -15.60
C PRO A 272 3.04 -11.57 -16.91
N SER A 273 3.15 -12.28 -18.05
CA SER A 273 2.84 -11.78 -19.39
C SER A 273 1.40 -11.29 -19.62
N HIS A 274 0.48 -11.46 -18.67
CA HIS A 274 -0.93 -11.07 -18.79
C HIS A 274 -1.45 -10.28 -17.58
N SER A 275 -0.57 -9.76 -16.71
CA SER A 275 -0.96 -8.98 -15.53
C SER A 275 -0.51 -7.54 -15.64
N VAL A 276 -1.37 -6.57 -15.33
CA VAL A 276 -1.05 -5.14 -15.32
C VAL A 276 -1.36 -4.55 -13.96
N LEU A 277 -0.41 -3.79 -13.41
CA LEU A 277 -0.60 -3.01 -12.18
C LEU A 277 -0.88 -1.55 -12.56
N LEU A 278 -1.97 -0.98 -12.07
CA LEU A 278 -2.24 0.44 -12.11
C LEU A 278 -1.86 1.06 -10.76
N ILE A 279 -1.06 2.13 -10.79
CA ILE A 279 -0.72 2.92 -9.61
C ILE A 279 -1.45 4.25 -9.72
N SER A 280 -2.43 4.46 -8.83
CA SER A 280 -3.38 5.57 -8.87
C SER A 280 -3.46 6.30 -7.53
N LEU A 281 -2.38 7.02 -7.19
CA LEU A 281 -2.15 7.57 -5.84
C LEU A 281 -2.97 8.83 -5.54
N ASP A 282 -3.44 9.53 -6.58
CA ASP A 282 -4.44 10.60 -6.50
C ASP A 282 -5.57 10.36 -7.51
N LYS A 283 -6.24 9.21 -7.33
CA LYS A 283 -7.34 8.82 -8.22
C LYS A 283 -8.52 9.78 -8.10
N GLN A 284 -8.70 10.60 -9.12
CA GLN A 284 -9.82 11.54 -9.21
C GLN A 284 -11.17 10.80 -9.30
N PRO A 285 -12.26 11.35 -8.71
CA PRO A 285 -13.57 10.67 -8.69
C PRO A 285 -14.16 10.33 -10.05
N PHE A 286 -13.80 11.09 -11.10
CA PHE A 286 -14.28 10.90 -12.47
C PHE A 286 -13.35 10.00 -13.33
N PHE A 287 -12.26 9.48 -12.76
CA PHE A 287 -11.27 8.70 -13.51
C PHE A 287 -11.88 7.46 -14.18
N ASP A 288 -12.67 6.68 -13.45
CA ASP A 288 -13.25 5.43 -13.96
C ASP A 288 -14.26 5.68 -15.08
N ASP A 289 -15.08 6.73 -14.96
CA ASP A 289 -16.04 7.11 -15.98
C ASP A 289 -15.31 7.59 -17.24
N MET A 290 -14.31 8.45 -17.06
CA MET A 290 -13.54 9.03 -18.16
C MET A 290 -12.77 7.97 -18.97
N TYR A 291 -12.21 6.97 -18.30
CA TYR A 291 -11.38 5.93 -18.93
C TYR A 291 -12.08 4.57 -19.06
N SER A 292 -13.39 4.51 -18.84
CA SER A 292 -14.20 3.29 -18.81
C SER A 292 -13.97 2.36 -20.01
N GLN A 293 -13.89 2.91 -21.23
CA GLN A 293 -13.68 2.12 -22.45
C GLN A 293 -12.28 1.47 -22.50
N VAL A 294 -11.24 2.24 -22.19
CA VAL A 294 -9.86 1.74 -22.17
C VAL A 294 -9.68 0.71 -21.06
N MET A 295 -10.25 0.96 -19.88
CA MET A 295 -10.21 0.03 -18.75
C MET A 295 -10.96 -1.27 -19.05
N ALA A 296 -12.13 -1.20 -19.68
CA ALA A 296 -12.87 -2.39 -20.11
C ALA A 296 -12.05 -3.23 -21.11
N LYS A 297 -11.39 -2.57 -22.08
CA LYS A 297 -10.52 -3.25 -23.03
C LYS A 297 -9.29 -3.86 -22.36
N LEU A 298 -8.61 -3.13 -21.47
CA LEU A 298 -7.44 -3.62 -20.74
C LEU A 298 -7.80 -4.85 -19.89
N ARG A 299 -8.89 -4.77 -19.12
CA ARG A 299 -9.42 -5.89 -18.32
C ARG A 299 -9.89 -7.08 -19.15
N SER A 300 -10.22 -6.88 -20.44
CA SER A 300 -10.53 -7.99 -21.35
C SER A 300 -9.30 -8.75 -21.87
N LYS A 301 -8.09 -8.21 -21.64
CA LYS A 301 -6.81 -8.73 -22.15
C LYS A 301 -5.83 -9.12 -21.06
N ALA A 302 -5.91 -8.46 -19.91
CA ALA A 302 -5.04 -8.67 -18.78
C ALA A 302 -5.83 -8.76 -17.48
N ASP A 303 -5.25 -9.44 -16.50
CA ASP A 303 -5.63 -9.28 -15.10
C ASP A 303 -5.11 -7.92 -14.61
N VAL A 304 -6.03 -7.04 -14.20
CA VAL A 304 -5.69 -5.65 -13.84
C VAL A 304 -5.86 -5.48 -12.34
N THR A 305 -4.74 -5.25 -11.66
CA THR A 305 -4.72 -4.82 -10.25
C THR A 305 -4.56 -3.30 -10.21
N GLU A 306 -5.38 -2.59 -9.44
CA GLU A 306 -5.22 -1.15 -9.20
C GLU A 306 -4.94 -0.91 -7.71
N VAL A 307 -3.96 -0.05 -7.42
CA VAL A 307 -3.62 0.34 -6.06
C VAL A 307 -3.73 1.84 -5.89
N THR A 308 -4.33 2.26 -4.77
CA THR A 308 -4.60 3.68 -4.50
C THR A 308 -3.84 4.22 -3.28
N HIS A 309 -3.02 3.38 -2.65
CA HIS A 309 -2.25 3.73 -1.47
C HIS A 309 -0.77 3.41 -1.63
N ILE A 310 0.09 4.22 -1.01
CA ILE A 310 1.55 4.05 -1.03
C ILE A 310 1.97 2.68 -0.49
N ALA A 311 1.39 2.23 0.64
CA ALA A 311 1.70 0.92 1.23
C ALA A 311 1.45 -0.25 0.26
N SER A 312 0.30 -0.28 -0.41
CA SER A 312 0.00 -1.28 -1.44
C SER A 312 0.91 -1.16 -2.66
N ALA A 313 1.20 0.06 -3.13
CA ALA A 313 2.14 0.26 -4.24
C ALA A 313 3.54 -0.29 -3.91
N MET A 314 4.05 -0.02 -2.71
CA MET A 314 5.36 -0.52 -2.24
C MET A 314 5.41 -2.05 -2.15
N GLN A 315 4.31 -2.68 -1.72
CA GLN A 315 4.20 -4.13 -1.64
C GLN A 315 4.30 -4.77 -3.04
N HIS A 316 3.49 -4.29 -3.99
CA HIS A 316 3.49 -4.81 -5.36
C HIS A 316 4.80 -4.55 -6.11
N LEU A 317 5.43 -3.39 -5.91
CA LEU A 317 6.71 -3.06 -6.54
C LEU A 317 7.91 -3.83 -5.95
N SER A 318 7.72 -4.55 -4.84
CA SER A 318 8.79 -5.33 -4.20
C SER A 318 9.02 -6.69 -4.88
N VAL A 319 8.11 -7.15 -5.75
CA VAL A 319 8.25 -8.40 -6.51
C VAL A 319 8.45 -8.09 -7.99
N VAL A 320 9.71 -8.13 -8.44
CA VAL A 320 10.06 -7.90 -9.85
C VAL A 320 9.47 -9.04 -10.71
N HIS A 321 8.97 -8.69 -11.90
CA HIS A 321 8.32 -9.61 -12.86
C HIS A 321 6.98 -10.19 -12.40
N GLN A 322 6.31 -9.58 -11.42
CA GLN A 322 4.92 -9.95 -11.12
C GLN A 322 3.94 -9.48 -12.22
N TYR A 323 4.26 -8.36 -12.89
CA TYR A 323 3.41 -7.73 -13.89
C TYR A 323 4.11 -7.59 -15.25
N ALA A 324 3.35 -7.72 -16.33
CA ALA A 324 3.76 -7.40 -17.69
C ALA A 324 4.17 -5.93 -17.77
N ALA A 325 3.37 -5.06 -17.15
CA ALA A 325 3.66 -3.66 -16.97
C ALA A 325 3.04 -3.07 -15.72
N VAL A 326 3.69 -2.02 -15.20
CA VAL A 326 3.18 -1.10 -14.20
C VAL A 326 2.80 0.19 -14.94
N VAL A 327 1.55 0.61 -14.84
CA VAL A 327 1.04 1.84 -15.44
C VAL A 327 0.74 2.84 -14.32
N VAL A 328 1.47 3.94 -14.29
CA VAL A 328 1.21 5.06 -13.40
C VAL A 328 0.18 5.97 -14.06
N THR A 329 -0.92 6.22 -13.35
CA THR A 329 -2.10 6.85 -13.95
C THR A 329 -2.23 8.33 -13.65
N ASP A 330 -1.55 8.86 -12.64
CA ASP A 330 -1.65 10.26 -12.22
C ASP A 330 -0.26 10.84 -11.88
N PRO A 331 -0.11 12.18 -11.94
CA PRO A 331 1.18 12.83 -11.72
C PRO A 331 1.55 12.91 -10.23
N GLU A 332 0.70 12.48 -9.30
CA GLU A 332 0.96 12.58 -7.86
C GLU A 332 2.24 11.81 -7.47
N VAL A 333 2.54 10.71 -8.17
CA VAL A 333 3.80 9.98 -7.99
C VAL A 333 5.06 10.84 -8.17
N MET A 334 4.97 11.95 -8.92
CA MET A 334 6.09 12.87 -9.18
C MET A 334 6.32 13.86 -8.03
N ASP A 335 5.41 13.91 -7.06
CA ASP A 335 5.54 14.72 -5.85
C ASP A 335 6.59 14.15 -4.88
N LYS A 336 7.22 15.03 -4.11
CA LYS A 336 8.28 14.65 -3.15
C LYS A 336 7.78 13.73 -2.04
N GLY A 337 6.49 13.74 -1.71
CA GLY A 337 5.90 12.82 -0.74
C GLY A 337 5.94 11.34 -1.17
N PHE A 338 6.25 11.06 -2.45
CA PHE A 338 6.25 9.70 -3.01
C PHE A 338 7.64 9.19 -3.40
N ILE A 339 8.73 9.79 -2.90
CA ILE A 339 10.13 9.39 -3.22
C ILE A 339 10.34 7.87 -3.09
N ALA A 340 9.80 7.23 -2.05
CA ALA A 340 9.92 5.78 -1.88
C ALA A 340 9.29 4.98 -3.03
N VAL A 341 8.11 5.40 -3.52
CA VAL A 341 7.47 4.79 -4.69
C VAL A 341 8.27 5.07 -5.94
N GLN A 342 8.79 6.29 -6.10
CA GLN A 342 9.63 6.68 -7.22
C GLN A 342 10.88 5.80 -7.34
N GLU A 343 11.62 5.61 -6.24
CA GLU A 343 12.80 4.74 -6.19
C GLU A 343 12.44 3.28 -6.53
N LYS A 344 11.30 2.80 -6.03
CA LYS A 344 10.80 1.46 -6.36
C LYS A 344 10.42 1.29 -7.81
N LEU A 345 9.81 2.29 -8.45
CA LEU A 345 9.52 2.26 -9.88
C LEU A 345 10.81 2.22 -10.72
N VAL A 346 11.80 3.03 -10.35
CA VAL A 346 13.12 3.04 -11.00
C VAL A 346 13.79 1.68 -10.87
N HIS A 347 13.80 1.10 -9.66
CA HIS A 347 14.35 -0.24 -9.42
C HIS A 347 13.60 -1.31 -10.21
N TYR A 348 12.25 -1.27 -10.21
CA TYR A 348 11.41 -2.20 -10.95
C TYR A 348 11.73 -2.20 -12.45
N ALA A 349 11.83 -1.02 -13.05
CA ALA A 349 12.20 -0.88 -14.46
C ALA A 349 13.64 -1.36 -14.73
N ARG A 350 14.62 -0.95 -13.90
CA ARG A 350 16.01 -1.38 -14.06
C ARG A 350 16.18 -2.90 -14.02
N ALA A 351 15.39 -3.57 -13.18
CA ALA A 351 15.40 -5.01 -13.01
C ALA A 351 14.59 -5.78 -14.10
N GLY A 352 14.21 -5.13 -15.20
CA GLY A 352 13.54 -5.79 -16.34
C GLY A 352 12.04 -5.53 -16.46
N GLY A 353 11.45 -4.79 -15.52
CA GLY A 353 10.05 -4.39 -15.56
C GLY A 353 9.73 -3.33 -16.62
N THR A 354 8.47 -3.23 -17.02
CA THR A 354 7.97 -2.13 -17.85
C THR A 354 7.19 -1.15 -16.97
N VAL A 355 7.56 0.14 -16.99
CA VAL A 355 6.83 1.23 -16.31
C VAL A 355 6.34 2.22 -17.34
N ILE A 356 5.05 2.56 -17.32
CA ILE A 356 4.40 3.45 -18.30
C ILE A 356 3.68 4.56 -17.55
N PHE A 357 3.90 5.81 -17.94
CA PHE A 357 3.15 6.96 -17.44
C PHE A 357 2.09 7.36 -18.46
N GLY A 358 0.83 7.52 -18.05
CA GLY A 358 -0.28 7.86 -18.94
C GLY A 358 -1.51 8.35 -18.19
N PHE A 359 -2.66 8.42 -18.87
CA PHE A 359 -3.93 8.88 -18.29
C PHE A 359 -3.85 10.31 -17.72
N HIS A 360 -4.09 10.49 -16.43
CA HIS A 360 -4.03 11.77 -15.76
C HIS A 360 -2.60 12.32 -15.66
N CYS A 361 -1.54 11.49 -15.80
CA CYS A 361 -0.17 11.99 -15.89
C CYS A 361 -0.04 13.04 -17.00
N SER A 362 -0.51 12.76 -18.21
CA SER A 362 -0.39 13.70 -19.35
C SER A 362 -1.36 14.88 -19.25
N SER A 363 -2.41 14.76 -18.43
CA SER A 363 -3.48 15.74 -18.31
C SER A 363 -3.21 16.80 -17.24
N PHE A 364 -2.56 16.41 -16.13
CA PHE A 364 -2.44 17.26 -14.94
C PHE A 364 -0.99 17.52 -14.50
N VAL A 365 0.01 16.95 -15.15
CA VAL A 365 1.42 17.20 -14.80
C VAL A 365 1.81 18.66 -15.04
N ARG A 366 2.57 19.23 -14.10
CA ARG A 366 3.19 20.55 -14.27
C ARG A 366 4.51 20.41 -15.05
N PRO A 367 4.78 21.21 -16.09
CA PRO A 367 5.96 21.04 -16.94
C PRO A 367 7.30 20.96 -16.20
N ASN A 368 7.48 21.81 -15.18
CA ASN A 368 8.70 21.82 -14.35
C ASN A 368 8.82 20.56 -13.49
N ASP A 369 7.71 20.04 -12.96
CA ASP A 369 7.73 18.81 -12.17
C ASP A 369 8.07 17.61 -13.06
N LEU A 370 7.52 17.56 -14.29
CA LEU A 370 7.84 16.52 -15.27
C LEU A 370 9.34 16.50 -15.60
N ALA A 371 9.89 17.65 -15.99
CA ALA A 371 11.29 17.76 -16.39
C ALA A 371 12.22 17.41 -15.22
N ARG A 372 11.91 17.92 -14.02
CA ARG A 372 12.66 17.60 -12.80
C ARG A 372 12.59 16.11 -12.49
N PHE A 373 11.39 15.53 -12.50
CA PHE A 373 11.16 14.11 -12.18
C PHE A 373 11.94 13.19 -13.11
N PHE A 374 11.82 13.35 -14.43
CA PHE A 374 12.55 12.48 -15.35
C PHE A 374 14.06 12.67 -15.28
N LYS A 375 14.53 13.89 -15.04
CA LYS A 375 15.97 14.19 -14.90
C LYS A 375 16.56 13.65 -13.60
N GLU A 376 15.96 13.96 -12.46
CA GLU A 376 16.49 13.65 -11.13
C GLU A 376 16.21 12.21 -10.72
N THR A 377 14.98 11.72 -10.93
CA THR A 377 14.56 10.37 -10.52
C THR A 377 14.96 9.32 -11.55
N TRP A 378 14.67 9.56 -12.83
CA TRP A 378 14.90 8.58 -13.89
C TRP A 378 16.24 8.73 -14.61
N SER A 379 16.96 9.85 -14.42
CA SER A 379 18.21 10.14 -15.14
C SER A 379 18.03 10.17 -16.67
N VAL A 380 16.88 10.63 -17.15
CA VAL A 380 16.59 10.88 -18.58
C VAL A 380 16.18 12.34 -18.79
N ASN A 381 16.53 12.93 -19.93
CA ASN A 381 16.29 14.35 -20.19
C ASN A 381 14.91 14.60 -20.84
N TRP A 382 13.88 13.88 -20.41
CA TRP A 382 12.53 14.07 -20.96
C TRP A 382 11.92 15.34 -20.40
N GLU A 383 11.42 16.19 -21.30
CA GLU A 383 10.81 17.47 -20.96
C GLU A 383 9.44 17.59 -21.63
N SER A 384 8.59 18.49 -21.11
CA SER A 384 7.30 18.79 -21.74
C SER A 384 7.52 19.44 -23.11
N GLY A 385 6.91 18.85 -24.14
CA GLY A 385 6.86 19.40 -25.50
C GLY A 385 5.52 20.10 -25.78
N ASP A 386 5.15 20.09 -27.06
CA ASP A 386 3.88 20.69 -27.50
C ASP A 386 2.68 19.98 -26.90
N TYR A 387 1.61 20.75 -26.68
CA TYR A 387 0.29 20.25 -26.36
C TYR A 387 -0.67 20.55 -27.50
N THR A 388 -0.91 19.56 -28.36
CA THR A 388 -1.67 19.78 -29.60
C THR A 388 -2.51 18.58 -30.00
N ARG A 389 -3.56 18.84 -30.79
CA ARG A 389 -4.28 17.81 -31.54
C ARG A 389 -3.78 17.80 -32.97
N SER A 390 -3.30 16.65 -33.42
CA SER A 390 -2.89 16.44 -34.80
C SER A 390 -3.12 14.99 -35.21
N MET A 391 -2.76 14.66 -36.45
CA MET A 391 -2.69 13.30 -36.97
C MET A 391 -1.22 12.85 -36.90
N PHE A 392 -0.94 11.76 -36.19
CA PHE A 392 0.43 11.26 -35.98
C PHE A 392 0.61 9.90 -36.62
N SER A 393 1.79 9.66 -37.19
CA SER A 393 2.13 8.41 -37.88
C SER A 393 3.08 7.56 -37.03
N LEU A 394 2.91 6.24 -37.10
CA LEU A 394 3.77 5.27 -36.45
C LEU A 394 5.22 5.45 -36.95
N ASN A 395 6.15 5.62 -36.02
CA ASN A 395 7.55 5.70 -36.35
C ASN A 395 8.12 4.29 -36.59
N HIS A 396 8.39 3.95 -37.85
CA HIS A 396 8.99 2.65 -38.19
C HIS A 396 10.43 2.47 -37.67
N ARG A 397 11.05 3.53 -37.13
CA ARG A 397 12.35 3.47 -36.43
C ARG A 397 12.21 3.27 -34.92
N ALA A 398 10.98 3.14 -34.41
CA ALA A 398 10.75 2.81 -33.00
C ALA A 398 11.53 1.55 -32.61
N ASN A 399 11.99 1.48 -31.37
CA ASN A 399 12.87 0.43 -30.88
C ASN A 399 12.27 -0.97 -31.09
N SER A 400 13.16 -1.95 -31.24
CA SER A 400 12.79 -3.32 -31.57
C SER A 400 11.94 -3.99 -30.49
N VAL A 401 12.06 -3.59 -29.22
CA VAL A 401 11.24 -4.14 -28.13
C VAL A 401 9.77 -3.76 -28.36
N PHE A 402 9.46 -2.48 -28.55
CA PHE A 402 8.09 -2.05 -28.89
C PHE A 402 7.61 -2.70 -30.18
N MET A 403 8.42 -2.68 -31.22
CA MET A 403 8.03 -3.21 -32.54
C MET A 403 7.77 -4.72 -32.51
N SER A 404 8.44 -5.47 -31.63
CA SER A 404 8.18 -6.91 -31.43
C SER A 404 6.84 -7.21 -30.74
N ARG A 405 6.29 -6.26 -29.98
CA ARG A 405 4.99 -6.38 -29.29
C ARG A 405 3.81 -5.96 -30.15
N ARG A 406 4.06 -5.36 -31.31
CA ARG A 406 3.03 -4.77 -32.17
C ARG A 406 2.03 -5.82 -32.64
N GLY A 407 0.77 -5.64 -32.25
CA GLY A 407 -0.37 -6.38 -32.80
C GLY A 407 -0.87 -5.81 -34.14
N PRO A 408 -1.76 -6.53 -34.84
CA PRO A 408 -2.35 -6.08 -36.11
C PRO A 408 -3.25 -4.83 -35.94
N ASN A 409 -3.72 -4.56 -34.72
CA ASN A 409 -4.64 -3.48 -34.41
C ASN A 409 -3.95 -2.14 -34.10
N LEU A 410 -2.62 -2.13 -33.94
CA LEU A 410 -1.90 -0.88 -33.69
C LEU A 410 -2.02 0.04 -34.93
N PRO A 411 -2.64 1.22 -34.82
CA PRO A 411 -2.91 2.07 -35.96
C PRO A 411 -1.61 2.56 -36.62
N GLN A 412 -1.55 2.55 -37.95
CA GLN A 412 -0.41 3.16 -38.66
C GLN A 412 -0.40 4.67 -38.48
N GLN A 413 -1.57 5.27 -38.30
CA GLN A 413 -1.71 6.69 -38.03
C GLN A 413 -3.06 6.92 -37.32
N TYR A 414 -3.12 7.87 -36.40
CA TYR A 414 -4.38 8.29 -35.80
C TYR A 414 -4.28 9.72 -35.22
N SER A 415 -5.44 10.34 -35.03
CA SER A 415 -5.51 11.65 -34.39
C SER A 415 -5.60 11.52 -32.87
N MET A 416 -4.76 12.27 -32.16
CA MET A 416 -4.82 12.39 -30.71
C MET A 416 -4.60 13.83 -30.25
N LYS A 417 -5.17 14.21 -29.10
CA LYS A 417 -4.80 15.44 -28.39
C LYS A 417 -3.83 15.06 -27.28
N ALA A 418 -2.57 15.45 -27.41
CA ALA A 418 -1.52 14.91 -26.55
C ALA A 418 -0.54 15.97 -26.07
N LEU A 419 -0.03 15.76 -24.84
CA LEU A 419 1.19 16.36 -24.32
C LEU A 419 2.39 15.56 -24.81
N HIS A 420 3.23 16.19 -25.62
CA HIS A 420 4.43 15.55 -26.14
C HIS A 420 5.57 15.52 -25.13
N LEU A 421 6.50 14.61 -25.32
CA LEU A 421 7.83 14.67 -24.71
C LEU A 421 8.90 15.07 -25.73
N SER A 422 9.72 16.05 -25.35
CA SER A 422 10.97 16.40 -26.02
C SER A 422 12.17 15.78 -25.26
N GLY A 423 13.39 15.96 -25.77
CA GLY A 423 14.60 15.39 -25.16
C GLY A 423 14.70 13.85 -25.22
N THR A 424 13.82 13.22 -26.01
CA THR A 424 13.75 11.77 -26.27
C THR A 424 14.69 11.36 -27.40
N ARG A 425 15.14 10.11 -27.45
CA ARG A 425 15.88 9.60 -28.63
C ARG A 425 14.94 9.31 -29.78
N ALA A 426 15.44 9.36 -31.01
CA ALA A 426 14.59 9.17 -32.19
C ALA A 426 13.97 7.76 -32.25
N GLU A 427 14.70 6.74 -31.77
CA GLU A 427 14.26 5.35 -31.68
C GLU A 427 13.25 5.09 -30.54
N ASP A 428 13.13 5.99 -29.57
CA ASP A 428 12.17 5.83 -28.46
C ASP A 428 10.79 6.41 -28.80
N ARG A 429 10.70 7.24 -29.85
CA ARG A 429 9.46 7.91 -30.27
C ARG A 429 8.58 6.92 -31.04
N ILE A 430 7.40 6.61 -30.52
CA ILE A 430 6.48 5.64 -31.13
C ILE A 430 5.64 6.29 -32.23
N TYR A 431 5.16 7.52 -32.02
CA TYR A 431 4.39 8.28 -33.02
C TYR A 431 5.07 9.63 -33.29
N ILE A 432 5.03 10.10 -34.54
CA ILE A 432 5.64 11.38 -34.93
C ILE A 432 4.70 12.18 -35.82
N SER A 433 4.77 13.51 -35.76
CA SER A 433 3.97 14.40 -36.61
C SER A 433 4.50 14.46 -38.04
N SER A 434 5.83 14.37 -38.20
CA SER A 434 6.53 14.39 -39.47
C SER A 434 7.93 13.76 -39.34
N PRO A 435 8.55 13.31 -40.45
CA PRO A 435 9.94 12.87 -40.45
C PRO A 435 10.86 13.96 -39.88
N GLY A 436 11.64 13.62 -38.85
CA GLY A 436 12.55 14.57 -38.19
C GLY A 436 11.98 15.28 -36.97
N SER A 437 10.70 15.06 -36.60
CA SER A 437 10.13 15.58 -35.35
C SER A 437 11.02 15.26 -34.15
N THR A 438 11.37 16.27 -33.35
CA THR A 438 12.24 16.18 -32.15
C THR A 438 11.48 15.81 -30.87
N GLN A 439 10.18 15.62 -30.97
CA GLN A 439 9.26 15.34 -29.87
C GLN A 439 8.23 14.29 -30.30
N SER A 440 7.57 13.68 -29.33
CA SER A 440 6.59 12.62 -29.56
C SER A 440 5.45 12.62 -28.55
N PRO A 441 4.19 12.39 -28.96
CA PRO A 441 3.08 12.15 -28.05
C PRO A 441 3.14 10.78 -27.36
N ALA A 442 3.98 9.85 -27.83
CA ALA A 442 4.14 8.52 -27.26
C ALA A 442 5.59 8.07 -27.28
N VAL A 443 6.14 7.68 -26.13
CA VAL A 443 7.55 7.30 -25.99
C VAL A 443 7.64 5.95 -25.32
N PHE A 444 8.54 5.10 -25.78
CA PHE A 444 8.89 3.85 -25.13
C PHE A 444 10.40 3.70 -25.24
N ALA A 445 11.13 3.79 -24.14
CA ALA A 445 12.58 3.72 -24.10
C ALA A 445 13.04 2.52 -23.31
N LYS A 446 14.20 1.97 -23.69
CA LYS A 446 14.90 0.98 -22.87
C LYS A 446 15.42 1.66 -21.60
N TYR A 447 15.24 1.03 -20.44
CA TYR A 447 15.70 1.55 -19.16
C TYR A 447 16.26 0.43 -18.28
N GLY A 448 17.59 0.37 -18.11
CA GLY A 448 18.26 -0.80 -17.55
C GLY A 448 17.95 -2.05 -18.39
N ASP A 449 17.47 -3.11 -17.73
CA ASP A 449 17.01 -4.33 -18.42
C ASP A 449 15.54 -4.24 -18.86
N GLY A 450 14.80 -3.23 -18.40
CA GLY A 450 13.37 -3.04 -18.66
C GLY A 450 13.07 -1.86 -19.56
N ASN A 451 11.88 -1.26 -19.38
CA ASN A 451 11.37 -0.19 -20.25
C ASN A 451 10.67 0.92 -19.46
N LEU A 452 10.79 2.14 -19.99
CA LEU A 452 10.11 3.34 -19.52
C LEU A 452 9.23 3.90 -20.64
N GLY A 453 7.95 4.11 -20.36
CA GLY A 453 6.96 4.54 -21.34
C GLY A 453 6.25 5.84 -20.96
N TRP A 454 5.80 6.58 -21.97
CA TRP A 454 4.93 7.74 -21.84
C TRP A 454 3.81 7.69 -22.88
N ILE A 455 2.58 7.93 -22.45
CA ILE A 455 1.42 8.14 -23.31
C ILE A 455 0.86 9.53 -23.01
N GLY A 456 1.05 10.44 -23.97
CA GLY A 456 0.72 11.85 -23.85
C GLY A 456 -0.73 12.20 -24.15
N ASP A 457 -1.49 11.29 -24.74
CA ASP A 457 -2.90 11.52 -25.07
C ASP A 457 -3.74 11.73 -23.81
N VAL A 458 -4.47 12.85 -23.77
CA VAL A 458 -5.30 13.26 -22.63
C VAL A 458 -6.76 12.78 -22.74
N ASN A 459 -7.18 12.32 -23.92
CA ASN A 459 -8.55 11.90 -24.22
C ASN A 459 -8.69 10.38 -24.39
N THR A 460 -7.58 9.64 -24.44
CA THR A 460 -7.55 8.19 -24.65
C THR A 460 -8.35 7.75 -25.87
N GLU A 461 -8.00 8.27 -27.06
CA GLU A 461 -8.69 7.85 -28.28
C GLU A 461 -8.49 6.35 -28.56
N HIS A 462 -9.32 5.78 -29.45
CA HIS A 462 -9.27 4.35 -29.79
C HIS A 462 -7.86 3.86 -30.12
N GLY A 463 -7.07 4.65 -30.86
CA GLY A 463 -5.68 4.30 -31.18
C GLY A 463 -4.76 4.23 -29.96
N THR A 464 -5.01 5.05 -28.94
CA THR A 464 -4.29 5.06 -27.67
C THR A 464 -4.57 3.80 -26.84
N THR A 465 -5.77 3.24 -26.96
CA THR A 465 -6.09 1.96 -26.30
C THR A 465 -5.18 0.84 -26.82
N GLU A 466 -5.05 0.71 -28.14
CA GLU A 466 -4.19 -0.32 -28.75
C GLU A 466 -2.69 -0.03 -28.52
N LEU A 467 -2.30 1.25 -28.42
CA LEU A 467 -0.96 1.66 -27.99
C LEU A 467 -0.66 1.20 -26.56
N LEU A 468 -1.56 1.45 -25.60
CA LEU A 468 -1.39 1.04 -24.21
C LEU A 468 -1.22 -0.47 -24.09
N LEU A 469 -2.10 -1.26 -24.73
CA LEU A 469 -2.01 -2.72 -24.75
C LEU A 469 -0.65 -3.19 -25.30
N THR A 470 -0.20 -2.60 -26.41
CA THR A 470 1.09 -2.91 -27.03
C THR A 470 2.27 -2.59 -26.09
N MET A 471 2.24 -1.44 -25.41
CA MET A 471 3.28 -1.06 -24.44
C MET A 471 3.28 -1.99 -23.23
N CYS A 472 2.09 -2.39 -22.74
CA CYS A 472 1.94 -3.37 -21.67
C CYS A 472 2.39 -4.77 -22.07
N GLY A 473 2.30 -5.12 -23.36
CA GLY A 473 2.63 -6.45 -23.89
C GLY A 473 1.54 -7.49 -23.63
N VAL A 474 0.26 -7.08 -23.66
CA VAL A 474 -0.93 -7.91 -23.35
C VAL A 474 -1.97 -7.91 -24.47
#